data_AF-A0A3R9V663-F1
#
_entry.id   AF-A0A3R9V663-F1
#
_cell.length_a   1.000
_cell.length_b   1.000
_cell.length_c   1.000
_cell.angle_alpha   90.00
_cell.angle_beta   90.00
_cell.angle_gamma   90.00
#
_symmetry.space_group_name_H-M   'P 1'
#
loop_
_entity.id
_entity.type
_entity.pdbx_description
1 polymer ?
#
loop_
_entity_poly.entity_id
_entity_poly.type
_entity_poly.pdbx_seq_one_letter_code
_entity_poly.pdbx_strand_id
1 'polypeptide(L)'
;MERTFQPAYDYDTDGCYPTPAIGPTGVLNGGLNPTGALNGNCRDASDLDNTNGYSRATCNNGWCAVIYALYFEKDQAIPGISLGGHRHDWEHVVVWIQNNEAKYVSTSNHGDFTVHARDRIRWEGTHPKIVYHKDGVSTHCFRAANTNDEPPENHKRTWQYPALVGWNGYPSTALRDKLSQADFGSAHFGLRNDALASHLAKAKPAGIPFDPYQS
;
A
#
# COMPACT_ATOMS: atom_id res chain seq x y z
N MET A 1 3.88 -11.59 -12.64
CA MET A 1 2.92 -10.47 -12.64
C MET A 1 3.10 -9.58 -11.42
N GLU A 2 2.85 -10.07 -10.19
CA GLU A 2 2.95 -9.23 -8.97
C GLU A 2 4.31 -8.53 -8.82
N ARG A 3 5.43 -9.23 -9.03
CA ARG A 3 6.77 -8.58 -9.02
C ARG A 3 7.01 -7.65 -10.21
N THR A 4 6.48 -7.99 -11.39
CA THR A 4 6.67 -7.23 -12.63
C THR A 4 6.07 -5.83 -12.52
N PHE A 5 4.91 -5.69 -11.88
CA PHE A 5 4.19 -4.43 -11.76
C PHE A 5 4.22 -3.85 -10.35
N GLN A 6 5.10 -4.35 -9.48
CA GLN A 6 5.26 -3.84 -8.11
C GLN A 6 5.52 -2.34 -8.16
N PRO A 7 4.83 -1.49 -7.39
CA PRO A 7 5.13 -0.06 -7.39
C PRO A 7 6.55 0.23 -6.88
N ALA A 8 7.15 1.26 -7.46
CA ALA A 8 8.36 1.90 -6.97
C ALA A 8 7.92 2.95 -5.95
N TYR A 9 8.32 2.81 -4.69
CA TYR A 9 7.83 3.66 -3.61
C TYR A 9 8.83 4.74 -3.20
N ASP A 10 8.29 5.90 -2.87
CA ASP A 10 8.91 6.86 -1.96
C ASP A 10 8.02 7.06 -0.74
N TYR A 11 8.62 7.52 0.35
CA TYR A 11 7.94 7.83 1.60
C TYR A 11 8.42 9.22 2.00
N ASP A 12 7.54 10.21 1.99
CA ASP A 12 7.86 11.59 2.37
C ASP A 12 8.23 11.67 3.85
N THR A 13 8.94 12.73 4.23
CA THR A 13 9.51 12.86 5.60
C THR A 13 8.47 12.91 6.73
N ASP A 14 7.19 13.07 6.39
CA ASP A 14 6.08 13.32 7.29
C ASP A 14 5.36 12.06 7.81
N GLY A 15 5.75 10.87 7.37
CA GLY A 15 5.14 9.61 7.82
C GLY A 15 6.13 8.51 8.23
N CYS A 16 5.60 7.39 8.71
CA CYS A 16 6.35 6.17 8.99
C CYS A 16 6.86 5.52 7.70
N TYR A 17 7.90 4.68 7.82
CA TYR A 17 8.16 3.65 6.81
C TYR A 17 7.21 2.47 6.97
N PRO A 18 6.93 1.72 5.89
CA PRO A 18 6.15 0.50 6.00
C PRO A 18 6.95 -0.58 6.75
N THR A 19 6.27 -1.46 7.46
CA THR A 19 6.93 -2.54 8.22
C THR A 19 6.17 -3.86 8.03
N PRO A 20 6.78 -5.03 8.30
CA PRO A 20 6.04 -6.28 8.35
C PRO A 20 4.88 -6.23 9.36
N ALA A 21 3.66 -6.45 8.88
CA ALA A 21 2.47 -6.56 9.72
C ALA A 21 2.43 -7.87 10.53
N ILE A 22 3.21 -8.86 10.12
CA ILE A 22 3.35 -10.16 10.80
C ILE A 22 4.76 -10.70 10.64
N GLY A 23 5.33 -11.21 11.72
CA GLY A 23 6.62 -11.89 11.72
C GLY A 23 6.53 -13.36 11.24
N PRO A 24 7.67 -14.01 10.97
CA PRO A 24 7.72 -15.39 10.47
C PRO A 24 7.17 -16.42 11.48
N THR A 25 7.15 -16.08 12.77
CA THR A 25 6.56 -16.89 13.85
C THR A 25 5.06 -16.61 14.07
N GLY A 26 4.48 -15.71 13.27
CA GLY A 26 3.08 -15.33 13.35
C GLY A 26 2.75 -14.30 14.42
N VAL A 27 3.76 -13.67 15.04
CA VAL A 27 3.53 -12.50 15.91
C VAL A 27 3.09 -11.33 15.04
N LEU A 28 1.90 -10.78 15.30
CA LEU A 28 1.39 -9.59 14.61
C LEU A 28 2.13 -8.35 15.12
N ASN A 29 2.36 -7.40 14.22
CA ASN A 29 2.91 -6.10 14.61
C ASN A 29 1.86 -5.36 15.45
N GLY A 30 2.26 -4.97 16.66
CA GLY A 30 1.37 -4.30 17.62
C GLY A 30 1.04 -2.85 17.28
N GLY A 31 1.71 -2.28 16.27
CA GLY A 31 1.61 -0.87 15.88
C GLY A 31 2.20 0.07 16.94
N LEU A 32 2.04 1.37 16.69
CA LEU A 32 2.43 2.43 17.61
C LEU A 32 1.21 3.23 18.05
N ASN A 33 1.29 3.82 19.25
CA ASN A 33 0.29 4.81 19.63
C ASN A 33 0.41 6.02 18.68
N PRO A 34 -0.72 6.59 18.19
CA PRO A 34 -0.72 7.77 17.33
C PRO A 34 -0.46 9.04 18.16
N THR A 35 0.69 9.08 18.83
CA THR A 35 1.16 10.20 19.65
C THR A 35 2.61 10.54 19.31
N GLY A 36 3.07 11.70 19.81
CA GLY A 36 4.39 12.22 19.47
C GLY A 36 4.46 12.75 18.03
N ALA A 37 5.68 12.83 17.48
CA ALA A 37 5.90 13.26 16.10
C ALA A 37 5.27 12.26 15.11
N LEU A 38 4.82 12.77 13.95
CA LEU A 38 4.16 11.97 12.90
C LEU A 38 4.99 10.75 12.49
N ASN A 39 6.28 10.98 12.28
CA ASN A 39 7.29 9.99 11.91
C ASN A 39 8.07 9.42 13.12
N GLY A 40 7.68 9.77 14.35
CA GLY A 40 8.42 9.41 15.54
C GLY A 40 8.36 7.91 15.85
N ASN A 41 9.52 7.30 16.07
CA ASN A 41 9.74 5.88 16.38
C ASN A 41 9.38 4.90 15.26
N CYS A 42 9.24 5.35 14.01
CA CYS A 42 8.86 4.49 12.87
C CYS A 42 9.49 4.92 11.53
N ARG A 43 10.54 5.74 11.57
CA ARG A 43 11.18 6.29 10.36
C ARG A 43 12.70 6.27 10.44
N ASP A 44 13.30 5.52 11.34
CA ASP A 44 14.76 5.40 11.36
C ASP A 44 15.25 4.70 10.08
N ALA A 45 16.52 4.90 9.71
CA ALA A 45 17.08 4.26 8.52
C ALA A 45 16.96 2.72 8.58
N SER A 46 17.05 2.14 9.77
CA SER A 46 16.83 0.71 10.02
C SER A 46 15.41 0.25 9.74
N ASP A 47 14.41 1.11 9.91
CA ASP A 47 13.02 0.78 9.60
C ASP A 47 12.85 0.63 8.08
N LEU A 48 13.54 1.47 7.29
CA LEU A 48 13.56 1.34 5.83
C LEU A 48 14.29 0.08 5.33
N ASP A 49 15.17 -0.50 6.13
CA ASP A 49 15.80 -1.78 5.83
C ASP A 49 14.88 -2.98 6.11
N ASN A 50 13.82 -2.79 6.90
CA ASN A 50 12.88 -3.82 7.30
C ASN A 50 11.46 -3.49 6.80
N THR A 51 11.28 -3.50 5.47
CA THR A 51 9.99 -3.23 4.82
C THR A 51 9.44 -4.49 4.13
N ASN A 52 8.14 -4.73 4.25
CA ASN A 52 7.41 -5.75 3.49
C ASN A 52 6.25 -5.11 2.73
N GLY A 53 6.00 -5.61 1.53
CA GLY A 53 4.75 -5.41 0.80
C GLY A 53 3.97 -6.71 0.69
N TYR A 54 2.66 -6.59 0.64
CA TYR A 54 1.73 -7.69 0.45
C TYR A 54 1.03 -7.52 -0.89
N SER A 55 0.74 -8.61 -1.61
CA SER A 55 -0.01 -8.51 -2.86
C SER A 55 -1.03 -9.61 -3.03
N ARG A 56 -2.04 -9.34 -3.85
CA ARG A 56 -2.99 -10.32 -4.34
C ARG A 56 -3.38 -9.99 -5.77
N ALA A 57 -3.30 -10.98 -6.65
CA ALA A 57 -3.72 -10.86 -8.04
C ALA A 57 -5.06 -11.56 -8.31
N THR A 58 -5.87 -10.99 -9.19
CA THR A 58 -7.05 -11.63 -9.77
C THR A 58 -7.20 -11.22 -11.23
N CYS A 59 -7.72 -12.11 -12.08
CA CYS A 59 -7.89 -11.87 -13.51
C CYS A 59 -9.24 -12.41 -13.98
N ASN A 60 -9.97 -11.59 -14.75
CA ASN A 60 -11.17 -11.99 -15.48
C ASN A 60 -11.39 -11.04 -16.66
N ASN A 61 -12.20 -11.48 -17.63
CA ASN A 61 -12.63 -10.67 -18.77
C ASN A 61 -11.48 -9.97 -19.54
N GLY A 62 -10.33 -10.65 -19.64
CA GLY A 62 -9.14 -10.14 -20.35
C GLY A 62 -8.33 -9.08 -19.59
N TRP A 63 -8.65 -8.84 -18.32
CA TRP A 63 -7.96 -7.91 -17.43
C TRP A 63 -7.44 -8.62 -16.19
N CYS A 64 -6.35 -8.10 -15.64
CA CYS A 64 -5.84 -8.49 -14.34
C CYS A 64 -5.75 -7.26 -13.43
N ALA A 65 -6.08 -7.43 -12.16
CA ALA A 65 -5.80 -6.48 -11.10
C ALA A 65 -4.77 -7.09 -10.17
N VAL A 66 -3.70 -6.35 -9.87
CA VAL A 66 -2.83 -6.66 -8.74
C VAL A 66 -3.01 -5.58 -7.70
N ILE A 67 -3.52 -5.95 -6.53
CA ILE A 67 -3.53 -5.07 -5.36
C ILE A 67 -2.24 -5.29 -4.57
N TYR A 68 -1.58 -4.21 -4.21
CA TYR A 68 -0.44 -4.14 -3.31
C TYR A 68 -0.87 -3.42 -2.04
N ALA A 69 -0.38 -3.87 -0.90
CA ALA A 69 -0.65 -3.24 0.39
C ALA A 69 0.64 -3.08 1.18
N LEU A 70 0.79 -1.90 1.80
CA LEU A 70 1.84 -1.62 2.78
C LEU A 70 1.18 -1.34 4.13
N TYR A 71 1.80 -1.85 5.20
CA TYR A 71 1.36 -1.63 6.57
C TYR A 71 2.27 -0.61 7.25
N PHE A 72 1.69 0.38 7.92
CA PHE A 72 2.40 1.32 8.77
C PHE A 72 1.92 1.20 10.21
N GLU A 73 2.79 1.47 11.16
CA GLU A 73 2.49 1.19 12.57
C GLU A 73 1.48 2.15 13.19
N LYS A 74 1.33 3.34 12.60
CA LYS A 74 0.36 4.37 12.99
C LYS A 74 0.12 5.33 11.83
N ASP A 75 -1.02 5.99 11.89
CA ASP A 75 -1.32 7.20 11.12
C ASP A 75 -1.75 8.31 12.09
N GLN A 76 -1.30 9.54 11.85
CA GLN A 76 -1.57 10.68 12.72
C GLN A 76 -1.91 11.90 11.88
N ALA A 77 -3.13 12.46 11.98
CA ALA A 77 -3.45 13.76 11.38
C ALA A 77 -2.58 14.91 11.94
N ILE A 78 -2.43 14.96 13.27
CA ILE A 78 -1.84 16.11 13.98
C ILE A 78 -0.68 15.62 14.87
N PRO A 79 0.51 16.28 14.83
CA PRO A 79 1.60 15.96 15.74
C PRO A 79 1.21 16.10 17.21
N GLY A 80 1.63 15.17 18.06
CA GLY A 80 1.53 15.25 19.51
C GLY A 80 0.19 14.85 20.13
N ILE A 81 -0.90 14.77 19.34
CA ILE A 81 -2.24 14.38 19.82
C ILE A 81 -2.82 13.25 18.97
N SER A 82 -3.62 12.37 19.59
CA SER A 82 -4.27 11.25 18.90
C SER A 82 -5.54 11.66 18.13
N LEU A 83 -5.95 12.93 18.21
CA LEU A 83 -7.16 13.41 17.56
C LEU A 83 -6.98 13.35 16.04
N GLY A 84 -7.77 12.52 15.38
CA GLY A 84 -7.66 12.27 13.94
C GLY A 84 -6.51 11.33 13.54
N GLY A 85 -5.92 10.60 14.49
CA GLY A 85 -4.96 9.53 14.19
C GLY A 85 -5.44 8.16 14.69
N HIS A 86 -4.80 7.09 14.22
CA HIS A 86 -5.03 5.73 14.67
C HIS A 86 -3.74 4.91 14.71
N ARG A 87 -3.74 3.93 15.62
CA ARG A 87 -2.76 2.84 15.59
C ARG A 87 -3.06 1.97 14.38
N HIS A 88 -2.01 1.46 13.74
CA HIS A 88 -2.05 0.72 12.48
C HIS A 88 -2.49 1.59 11.31
N ASP A 89 -1.96 1.30 10.13
CA ASP A 89 -2.41 1.87 8.88
C ASP A 89 -2.15 0.88 7.75
N TRP A 90 -3.02 0.90 6.74
CA TRP A 90 -2.96 0.02 5.58
C TRP A 90 -3.30 0.82 4.32
N GLU A 91 -2.28 1.12 3.53
CA GLU A 91 -2.45 1.79 2.25
C GLU A 91 -2.26 0.81 1.10
N HIS A 92 -2.95 1.08 -0.01
CA HIS A 92 -3.08 0.17 -1.14
C HIS A 92 -2.82 0.85 -2.49
N VAL A 93 -2.20 0.10 -3.39
CA VAL A 93 -2.09 0.45 -4.81
C VAL A 93 -2.68 -0.68 -5.63
N VAL A 94 -3.56 -0.38 -6.58
CA VAL A 94 -4.09 -1.38 -7.53
C VAL A 94 -3.56 -1.08 -8.92
N VAL A 95 -2.86 -2.05 -9.52
CA VAL A 95 -2.38 -1.95 -10.91
C VAL A 95 -3.28 -2.78 -11.81
N TRP A 96 -3.89 -2.12 -12.80
CA TRP A 96 -4.82 -2.71 -13.76
C TRP A 96 -4.11 -2.99 -15.08
N ILE A 97 -4.06 -4.26 -15.44
CA ILE A 97 -3.19 -4.79 -16.49
C ILE A 97 -4.04 -5.42 -17.59
N GLN A 98 -3.72 -5.09 -18.84
CA GLN A 98 -4.30 -5.69 -20.04
C GLN A 98 -3.17 -5.95 -21.03
N ASN A 99 -3.15 -7.14 -21.66
CA ASN A 99 -2.14 -7.51 -22.66
C ASN A 99 -0.70 -7.30 -22.17
N ASN A 100 -0.43 -7.66 -20.91
CA ASN A 100 0.87 -7.51 -20.25
C ASN A 100 1.39 -6.05 -20.17
N GLU A 101 0.48 -5.07 -20.18
CA GLU A 101 0.78 -3.66 -19.94
C GLU A 101 -0.13 -3.10 -18.85
N ALA A 102 0.44 -2.38 -17.88
CA ALA A 102 -0.32 -1.64 -16.89
C ALA A 102 -0.98 -0.40 -17.52
N LYS A 103 -2.31 -0.42 -17.63
CA LYS A 103 -3.12 0.62 -18.27
C LYS A 103 -3.60 1.68 -17.27
N TYR A 104 -3.85 1.28 -16.03
CA TYR A 104 -4.27 2.16 -14.96
C TYR A 104 -3.59 1.79 -13.65
N VAL A 105 -3.47 2.77 -12.76
CA VAL A 105 -3.00 2.59 -11.38
C VAL A 105 -3.97 3.34 -10.48
N SER A 106 -4.43 2.70 -9.42
CA SER A 106 -5.29 3.33 -8.42
C SER A 106 -4.54 3.45 -7.10
N THR A 107 -4.50 4.63 -6.50
CA THR A 107 -3.88 4.90 -5.19
C THR A 107 -4.95 5.11 -4.15
N SER A 108 -4.84 4.45 -2.99
CA SER A 108 -5.77 4.67 -1.88
C SER A 108 -5.60 6.07 -1.29
N ASN A 109 -6.72 6.68 -0.93
CA ASN A 109 -6.76 7.88 -0.12
C ASN A 109 -8.03 7.95 0.71
N HIS A 110 -7.86 7.96 2.04
CA HIS A 110 -8.92 8.16 3.03
C HIS A 110 -10.13 7.21 2.87
N GLY A 111 -9.87 5.95 2.51
CA GLY A 111 -10.91 4.91 2.34
C GLY A 111 -11.50 4.79 0.94
N ASP A 112 -11.08 5.66 0.02
CA ASP A 112 -11.40 5.64 -1.40
C ASP A 112 -10.13 5.47 -2.26
N PHE A 113 -10.27 5.63 -3.58
CA PHE A 113 -9.19 5.50 -4.54
C PHE A 113 -9.21 6.63 -5.56
N THR A 114 -8.02 7.12 -5.91
CA THR A 114 -7.82 7.92 -7.11
C THR A 114 -7.31 7.03 -8.23
N VAL A 115 -8.02 7.02 -9.36
CA VAL A 115 -7.65 6.25 -10.55
C VAL A 115 -6.84 7.12 -11.50
N HIS A 116 -5.65 6.65 -11.86
CA HIS A 116 -4.74 7.29 -12.78
C HIS A 116 -4.62 6.46 -14.05
N ALA A 117 -4.86 7.08 -15.20
CA ALA A 117 -4.48 6.50 -16.48
C ALA A 117 -2.94 6.43 -16.59
N ARG A 118 -2.44 5.52 -17.43
CA ARG A 118 -0.99 5.29 -17.61
C ARG A 118 -0.17 6.56 -17.88
N ASP A 119 -0.73 7.51 -18.63
CA ASP A 119 -0.13 8.80 -18.99
C ASP A 119 -0.10 9.82 -17.84
N ARG A 120 -0.81 9.53 -16.74
CA ARG A 120 -0.84 10.34 -15.50
C ARG A 120 0.04 9.79 -14.39
N ILE A 121 0.76 8.69 -14.67
CA ILE A 121 1.69 8.05 -13.74
C ILE A 121 3.11 8.13 -14.31
N ARG A 122 4.08 8.39 -13.45
CA ARG A 122 5.51 8.25 -13.76
C ARG A 122 5.94 6.80 -13.53
N TRP A 123 6.86 6.30 -14.34
CA TRP A 123 7.25 4.88 -14.33
C TRP A 123 8.76 4.71 -14.22
N GLU A 124 9.21 3.67 -13.52
CA GLU A 124 10.53 3.05 -13.69
C GLU A 124 10.33 1.68 -14.35
N GLY A 125 10.57 1.59 -15.66
CA GLY A 125 10.21 0.40 -16.42
C GLY A 125 8.70 0.09 -16.34
N THR A 126 8.33 -1.02 -15.70
CA THR A 126 6.95 -1.45 -15.45
C THR A 126 6.43 -1.06 -14.07
N HIS A 127 7.24 -0.40 -13.24
CA HIS A 127 6.93 -0.04 -11.86
C HIS A 127 6.34 1.38 -11.80
N PRO A 128 5.06 1.54 -11.41
CA PRO A 128 4.51 2.88 -11.22
C PRO A 128 5.15 3.53 -9.99
N LYS A 129 5.50 4.81 -10.10
CA LYS A 129 6.11 5.60 -9.02
C LYS A 129 5.04 6.19 -8.11
N ILE A 130 5.04 5.77 -6.84
CA ILE A 130 4.02 6.07 -5.84
C ILE A 130 4.68 6.67 -4.60
N VAL A 131 4.05 7.66 -4.00
CA VAL A 131 4.55 8.32 -2.79
C VAL A 131 3.55 8.20 -1.65
N TYR A 132 4.02 7.73 -0.49
CA TYR A 132 3.28 7.83 0.77
C TYR A 132 3.59 9.19 1.40
N HIS A 133 2.55 9.96 1.70
CA HIS A 133 2.73 11.33 2.18
C HIS A 133 1.60 11.78 3.11
N LYS A 134 1.82 12.92 3.75
CA LYS A 134 0.76 13.63 4.46
C LYS A 134 -0.17 14.39 3.53
N ASP A 135 -1.47 14.11 3.58
CA ASP A 135 -2.44 14.83 2.75
C ASP A 135 -2.97 16.10 3.44
N GLY A 136 -2.15 17.16 3.39
CA GLY A 136 -2.48 18.46 3.97
C GLY A 136 -2.76 18.36 5.47
N VAL A 137 -3.99 18.66 5.88
CA VAL A 137 -4.44 18.57 7.29
C VAL A 137 -5.06 17.21 7.65
N SER A 138 -5.25 16.32 6.67
CA SER A 138 -5.82 14.98 6.86
C SER A 138 -4.75 13.98 7.31
N THR A 139 -5.08 12.69 7.32
CA THR A 139 -4.19 11.53 7.55
C THR A 139 -3.26 11.26 6.36
N HIS A 140 -2.46 10.19 6.40
CA HIS A 140 -1.57 9.86 5.27
C HIS A 140 -2.34 9.16 4.15
N CYS A 141 -1.79 9.17 2.94
CA CYS A 141 -2.30 8.40 1.82
C CYS A 141 -1.22 8.16 0.75
N PHE A 142 -1.56 7.37 -0.27
CA PHE A 142 -0.75 7.28 -1.48
C PHE A 142 -1.17 8.29 -2.54
N ARG A 143 -0.17 8.85 -3.23
CA ARG A 143 -0.33 9.64 -4.46
C ARG A 143 0.58 9.16 -5.58
N ALA A 144 0.24 9.55 -6.79
CA ALA A 144 1.16 9.46 -7.93
C ALA A 144 2.37 10.39 -7.70
N ALA A 145 3.57 9.92 -8.05
CA ALA A 145 4.75 10.75 -8.05
C ALA A 145 4.70 11.85 -9.13
N ASN A 146 5.28 13.01 -8.83
CA ASN A 146 5.44 14.14 -9.72
C ASN A 146 6.95 14.46 -9.93
N THR A 147 7.26 15.60 -10.54
CA THR A 147 8.65 15.98 -10.85
C THR A 147 9.48 16.38 -9.64
N ASN A 148 8.85 16.72 -8.51
CA ASN A 148 9.53 17.14 -7.29
C ASN A 148 9.98 15.95 -6.42
N ASP A 149 9.53 14.73 -6.73
CA ASP A 149 9.89 13.50 -5.99
C ASP A 149 11.21 12.88 -6.53
N GLU A 150 12.06 13.67 -7.19
CA GLU A 150 13.34 13.23 -7.73
C GLU A 150 14.48 14.11 -7.19
N PRO A 151 15.41 13.56 -6.39
CA PRO A 151 15.41 12.18 -5.88
C PRO A 151 14.38 11.97 -4.75
N PRO A 152 13.95 10.71 -4.52
CA PRO A 152 13.07 10.32 -3.41
C PRO A 152 13.48 10.87 -2.03
N GLU A 153 12.54 11.21 -1.16
CA GLU A 153 12.71 11.77 0.18
C GLU A 153 13.15 10.78 1.26
N ASN A 154 12.97 9.48 1.03
CA ASN A 154 13.40 8.45 1.96
C ASN A 154 14.92 8.45 2.25
N HIS A 155 15.33 7.79 3.34
CA HIS A 155 16.71 7.73 3.82
C HIS A 155 17.74 7.24 2.79
N LYS A 156 17.32 6.44 1.79
CA LYS A 156 18.18 5.90 0.75
C LYS A 156 18.25 6.78 -0.50
N ARG A 157 17.43 7.84 -0.59
CA ARG A 157 17.35 8.78 -1.74
C ARG A 157 17.19 8.08 -3.10
N THR A 158 16.54 6.92 -3.08
CA THR A 158 16.29 6.06 -4.24
C THR A 158 14.89 5.47 -4.15
N TRP A 159 14.33 5.05 -5.29
CA TRP A 159 13.04 4.39 -5.33
C TRP A 159 13.12 3.01 -4.65
N GLN A 160 12.16 2.72 -3.78
CA GLN A 160 12.18 1.54 -2.92
C GLN A 160 11.25 0.44 -3.42
N TYR A 161 11.69 -0.79 -3.20
CA TYR A 161 10.99 -2.01 -3.60
C TYR A 161 10.92 -2.95 -2.39
N PRO A 162 9.92 -2.79 -1.51
CA PRO A 162 9.77 -3.65 -0.34
C PRO A 162 9.74 -5.13 -0.70
N ALA A 163 10.22 -6.00 0.19
CA ALA A 163 10.14 -7.45 -0.05
C ALA A 163 8.67 -7.85 -0.21
N LEU A 164 8.33 -8.52 -1.32
CA LEU A 164 6.93 -8.75 -1.71
C LEU A 164 6.45 -10.15 -1.35
N VAL A 165 5.43 -10.23 -0.49
CA VAL A 165 4.70 -11.46 -0.14
C VAL A 165 3.37 -11.49 -0.90
N GLY A 166 3.32 -12.25 -1.99
CA GLY A 166 2.08 -12.52 -2.72
C GLY A 166 1.11 -13.38 -1.92
N TRP A 167 -0.18 -13.33 -2.23
CA TRP A 167 -1.24 -14.02 -1.49
C TRP A 167 -1.01 -15.53 -1.37
N ASN A 168 -0.42 -16.12 -2.41
CA ASN A 168 -0.07 -17.55 -2.44
C ASN A 168 1.43 -17.79 -2.14
N GLY A 169 2.18 -16.74 -1.79
CA GLY A 169 3.61 -16.77 -1.49
C GLY A 169 3.94 -16.63 0.00
N TYR A 170 2.94 -16.67 0.89
CA TYR A 170 3.20 -16.72 2.33
C TYR A 170 3.92 -18.03 2.70
N PRO A 171 4.83 -18.02 3.71
CA PRO A 171 5.53 -19.24 4.12
C PRO A 171 4.60 -20.36 4.57
N SER A 172 3.40 -20.02 5.06
CA SER A 172 2.32 -20.97 5.32
C SER A 172 0.96 -20.31 5.14
N THR A 173 -0.06 -21.12 4.83
CA THR A 173 -1.46 -20.65 4.83
C THR A 173 -1.88 -20.18 6.22
N ALA A 174 -1.39 -20.81 7.29
CA ALA A 174 -1.67 -20.38 8.66
C ALA A 174 -1.20 -18.94 8.94
N LEU A 175 -0.03 -18.53 8.44
CA LEU A 175 0.44 -17.14 8.56
C LEU A 175 -0.42 -16.17 7.78
N ARG A 176 -0.78 -16.51 6.54
CA ARG A 176 -1.67 -15.71 5.71
C ARG A 176 -3.03 -15.53 6.38
N ASP A 177 -3.62 -16.64 6.83
CA ASP A 177 -4.95 -16.65 7.42
C ASP A 177 -4.95 -15.84 8.72
N LYS A 178 -3.92 -16.01 9.57
CA LYS A 178 -3.74 -15.20 10.79
C LYS A 178 -3.64 -13.70 10.52
N LEU A 179 -2.86 -13.29 9.51
CA LEU A 179 -2.77 -11.88 9.13
C LEU A 179 -4.12 -11.36 8.59
N SER A 180 -4.75 -12.14 7.71
CA SER A 180 -6.00 -11.73 7.04
C SER A 180 -7.20 -11.60 7.98
N GLN A 181 -7.17 -12.30 9.12
CA GLN A 181 -8.21 -12.30 10.14
C GLN A 181 -7.89 -11.35 11.31
N ALA A 182 -6.72 -10.72 11.31
CA ALA A 182 -6.32 -9.82 12.38
C ALA A 182 -7.18 -8.56 12.43
N ASP A 183 -7.45 -8.10 13.65
CA ASP A 183 -8.07 -6.82 13.92
C ASP A 183 -6.98 -5.73 13.97
N PHE A 184 -7.04 -4.80 13.02
CA PHE A 184 -6.15 -3.64 12.92
C PHE A 184 -6.88 -2.35 13.35
N GLY A 185 -7.98 -2.47 14.09
CA GLY A 185 -8.79 -1.34 14.54
C GLY A 185 -9.38 -0.58 13.34
N SER A 186 -9.00 0.68 13.20
CA SER A 186 -9.48 1.56 12.12
C SER A 186 -8.86 1.23 10.76
N ALA A 187 -7.69 0.58 10.73
CA ALA A 187 -6.99 0.29 9.48
C ALA A 187 -7.58 -0.94 8.78
N HIS A 188 -7.71 -0.85 7.46
CA HIS A 188 -8.43 -1.84 6.67
C HIS A 188 -7.52 -2.60 5.70
N PHE A 189 -7.16 -3.83 6.04
CA PHE A 189 -6.38 -4.70 5.14
C PHE A 189 -7.24 -5.24 3.97
N GLY A 190 -7.12 -4.65 2.79
CA GLY A 190 -8.01 -4.87 1.62
C GLY A 190 -7.76 -6.17 0.83
N LEU A 191 -6.73 -6.96 1.18
CA LEU A 191 -6.42 -8.22 0.48
C LEU A 191 -7.21 -9.42 1.01
N ARG A 192 -7.85 -9.30 2.18
CA ARG A 192 -8.60 -10.39 2.83
C ARG A 192 -9.83 -10.80 2.00
N ASN A 193 -10.27 -12.05 2.18
CA ASN A 193 -11.29 -12.67 1.32
C ASN A 193 -12.63 -11.92 1.32
N ASP A 194 -13.05 -11.38 2.45
CA ASP A 194 -14.29 -10.65 2.66
C ASP A 194 -14.22 -9.17 2.23
N ALA A 195 -13.01 -8.65 1.99
CA ALA A 195 -12.80 -7.25 1.58
C ALA A 195 -12.41 -7.10 0.10
N LEU A 196 -11.71 -8.07 -0.48
CA LEU A 196 -11.04 -7.92 -1.78
C LEU A 196 -11.98 -7.39 -2.87
N ALA A 197 -13.16 -7.99 -3.02
CA ALA A 197 -14.09 -7.64 -4.09
C ALA A 197 -14.59 -6.19 -3.97
N SER A 198 -15.01 -5.76 -2.77
CA SER A 198 -15.47 -4.38 -2.55
C SER A 198 -14.32 -3.37 -2.67
N HIS A 199 -13.12 -3.76 -2.26
CA HIS A 199 -11.93 -2.93 -2.36
C HIS A 199 -11.52 -2.72 -3.83
N LEU A 200 -11.53 -3.78 -4.64
CA LEU A 200 -11.30 -3.70 -6.09
C LEU A 200 -12.41 -2.91 -6.79
N ALA A 201 -13.66 -3.03 -6.36
CA ALA A 201 -14.77 -2.26 -6.93
C ALA A 201 -14.57 -0.75 -6.76
N LYS A 202 -14.10 -0.29 -5.59
CA LYS A 202 -13.76 1.12 -5.35
C LYS A 202 -12.58 1.59 -6.21
N ALA A 203 -11.58 0.74 -6.39
CA ALA A 203 -10.38 1.08 -7.14
C ALA A 203 -10.54 0.98 -8.67
N LYS A 204 -11.64 0.41 -9.18
CA LYS A 204 -11.78 0.03 -10.58
C LYS A 204 -11.90 1.23 -11.54
N PRO A 205 -11.09 1.29 -12.61
CA PRO A 205 -11.28 2.24 -13.69
C PRO A 205 -12.65 2.07 -14.36
N ALA A 206 -13.31 3.18 -14.66
CA ALA A 206 -14.57 3.16 -15.41
C ALA A 206 -14.36 2.56 -16.81
N GLY A 207 -15.33 1.77 -17.27
CA GLY A 207 -15.38 1.26 -18.65
C GLY A 207 -14.54 0.02 -18.95
N ILE A 208 -13.77 -0.52 -18.00
CA ILE A 208 -13.11 -1.83 -18.20
C ILE A 208 -14.07 -2.99 -17.85
N PRO A 209 -14.04 -4.12 -18.58
CA PRO A 209 -14.94 -5.25 -18.38
C PRO A 209 -14.57 -6.14 -17.17
N PHE A 210 -13.60 -5.74 -16.35
CA PHE A 210 -13.23 -6.47 -15.14
C PHE A 210 -14.41 -6.54 -14.13
N ASP A 211 -14.68 -7.71 -13.57
CA ASP A 211 -15.67 -7.92 -12.51
C ASP A 211 -14.99 -8.16 -11.15
N PRO A 212 -15.07 -7.21 -10.20
CA PRO A 212 -14.52 -7.37 -8.85
C PRO A 212 -15.09 -8.54 -8.05
N TYR A 213 -16.28 -9.02 -8.37
CA TYR A 213 -16.99 -10.06 -7.61
C TYR A 213 -16.86 -11.46 -8.22
N GLN A 214 -16.06 -11.60 -9.29
CA GLN A 214 -15.73 -12.87 -9.93
C GLN A 214 -14.34 -13.40 -9.51
N SER A 215 -13.74 -12.81 -8.47
CA SER A 215 -12.37 -13.06 -8.00
C SER A 215 -12.22 -14.23 -7.04
#